data_AF-A0A9N9JRE2-F1
#
_entry.id   AF-A0A9N9JRE2-F1
#
_cell.length_a   1.000
_cell.length_b   1.000
_cell.length_c   1.000
_cell.angle_alpha   90.00
_cell.angle_beta   90.00
_cell.angle_gamma   90.00
#
_symmetry.space_group_name_H-M   'P 1'
#
loop_
_entity.id
_entity.type
_entity.pdbx_description
1 polymer ?
#
loop_
_entity_poly.entity_id
_entity_poly.type
_entity_poly.pdbx_seq_one_letter_code
_entity_poly.pdbx_strand_id
1 'polypeptide(L)'
;MSVLRELGKTGVKIPAIGLGCMGMSEFYGPTDEEGSLKVLNRAIDIKCTFWDTADIYGCGKNEILLSKVLKDQRNEVFLCTKFGNVRGENGEFLGINGTPEYVHEACEKSLQRLGVDCIDLYYQHRVDKNV
;
A
#
# COMPACT_ATOMS: atom_id res chain seq x y z
N MET A 1 -10.29 -8.06 20.71
CA MET A 1 -9.91 -8.94 19.59
C MET A 1 -10.54 -8.38 18.33
N SER A 2 -9.79 -8.27 17.23
CA SER A 2 -10.35 -7.82 15.94
C SER A 2 -11.25 -8.91 15.36
N VAL A 3 -12.40 -8.52 14.83
CA VAL A 3 -13.26 -9.43 14.06
C VAL A 3 -12.55 -9.74 12.75
N LEU A 4 -12.39 -11.02 12.42
CA LEU A 4 -11.82 -11.43 11.14
C LEU A 4 -12.90 -11.71 10.10
N ARG A 5 -12.62 -11.39 8.84
CA ARG A 5 -13.45 -11.70 7.67
C ARG A 5 -12.63 -12.47 6.65
N GLU A 6 -13.30 -13.31 5.88
CA GLU A 6 -12.66 -13.97 4.74
C GLU A 6 -12.55 -13.03 3.56
N LEU A 7 -11.39 -12.99 2.93
CA LEU A 7 -11.16 -12.21 1.72
C LEU A 7 -11.72 -12.97 0.51
N GLY A 8 -12.94 -12.63 0.09
CA GLY A 8 -13.58 -13.28 -1.06
C GLY A 8 -13.75 -14.79 -0.83
N LYS A 9 -13.13 -15.61 -1.69
CA LYS A 9 -13.13 -17.08 -1.60
C LYS A 9 -11.73 -17.67 -1.46
N THR A 10 -10.79 -16.89 -0.92
CA THR A 10 -9.37 -17.29 -0.85
C THR A 10 -9.04 -18.14 0.37
N GLY A 11 -9.95 -18.24 1.35
CA GLY A 11 -9.68 -18.84 2.66
C GLY A 11 -8.84 -17.97 3.60
N VAL A 12 -8.26 -16.86 3.12
CA VAL A 12 -7.46 -15.94 3.93
C VAL A 12 -8.35 -15.10 4.85
N LYS A 13 -8.02 -15.07 6.15
CA LYS A 13 -8.74 -14.27 7.15
C LYS A 13 -7.98 -12.98 7.44
N ILE A 14 -8.65 -11.84 7.31
CA ILE A 14 -8.09 -10.51 7.56
C ILE A 14 -8.96 -9.73 8.56
N PRO A 15 -8.40 -8.76 9.30
CA PRO A 15 -9.19 -7.83 10.11
C PRO A 15 -10.33 -7.18 9.32
N ALA A 16 -11.52 -7.12 9.91
CA ALA A 16 -12.70 -6.47 9.32
C ALA A 16 -12.51 -4.95 9.14
N ILE A 17 -11.61 -4.36 9.92
CA ILE A 17 -11.21 -2.96 9.84
C ILE A 17 -9.75 -2.92 9.39
N GLY A 18 -9.51 -2.20 8.31
CA GLY A 18 -8.16 -1.92 7.81
C GLY A 18 -7.70 -0.49 8.08
N LEU A 19 -6.43 -0.24 7.80
CA LEU A 19 -5.78 1.05 7.87
C LEU A 19 -5.43 1.53 6.46
N GLY A 20 -6.07 2.61 6.02
CA GLY A 20 -5.69 3.32 4.80
C GLY A 20 -4.55 4.29 5.08
N CYS A 21 -3.43 4.14 4.37
CA CYS A 21 -2.19 4.87 4.65
C CYS A 21 -2.02 6.14 3.80
N MET A 22 -2.92 6.42 2.85
CA MET A 22 -2.82 7.55 1.90
C MET A 22 -2.47 8.90 2.57
N GLY A 23 -3.19 9.25 3.64
CA GLY A 23 -3.04 10.54 4.33
C GLY A 23 -1.70 10.73 5.04
N MET A 24 -0.91 9.67 5.22
CA MET A 24 0.40 9.74 5.87
C MET A 24 1.46 10.36 4.94
N SER A 25 1.19 10.49 3.64
CA SER A 25 2.17 11.00 2.67
C SER A 25 1.60 11.97 1.64
N GLU A 26 0.27 12.09 1.50
CA GLU A 26 -0.34 13.01 0.53
C GLU A 26 -1.84 13.31 0.80
N PHE A 27 -2.43 14.18 0.00
CA PHE A 27 -3.86 14.50 -0.18
C PHE A 27 -4.60 15.21 0.96
N TYR A 28 -4.16 15.10 2.22
CA TYR A 28 -4.85 15.74 3.36
C TYR A 28 -4.05 16.84 4.06
N GLY A 29 -3.03 17.37 3.40
CA GLY A 29 -2.22 18.50 3.88
C GLY A 29 -0.81 18.09 4.30
N PRO A 30 -0.19 18.81 5.25
CA PRO A 30 1.16 18.50 5.72
C PRO A 30 1.26 17.09 6.30
N THR A 31 2.39 16.43 6.07
CA THR A 31 2.68 15.08 6.53
C THR A 31 3.58 15.09 7.76
N ASP A 32 3.30 14.23 8.74
CA ASP A 32 4.15 14.00 9.91
C ASP A 32 4.62 12.55 9.91
N GLU A 33 5.89 12.34 9.56
CA GLU A 33 6.49 11.01 9.51
C GLU A 33 6.52 10.35 10.90
N GLU A 34 6.93 11.08 11.94
CA GLU A 34 7.05 10.51 13.29
C GLU A 34 5.67 10.09 13.82
N GLY A 35 4.67 10.96 13.66
CA GLY A 35 3.28 10.66 13.97
C GLY A 35 2.76 9.45 13.19
N SER A 36 3.06 9.36 11.90
CA SER A 36 2.64 8.23 11.06
C SER A 36 3.28 6.92 11.51
N LEU A 37 4.58 6.92 11.86
CA LEU A 37 5.25 5.74 12.41
C LEU A 37 4.64 5.30 13.75
N LYS A 38 4.25 6.25 14.62
CA LYS A 38 3.51 5.93 15.86
C LYS A 38 2.17 5.28 15.56
N VAL A 39 1.42 5.78 14.57
CA VAL A 39 0.14 5.20 14.15
C VAL A 39 0.33 3.77 13.61
N LEU A 40 1.32 3.54 12.75
CA LEU A 40 1.59 2.22 12.18
C LEU A 40 1.94 1.20 13.27
N ASN A 41 2.85 1.53 14.19
CA ASN A 41 3.18 0.66 15.31
C ASN A 41 1.95 0.39 16.20
N ARG A 42 1.18 1.44 16.51
CA ARG A 42 -0.05 1.29 17.29
C ARG A 42 -1.08 0.42 16.59
N ALA A 43 -1.17 0.48 15.27
CA ALA A 43 -2.09 -0.34 14.48
C ALA A 43 -1.76 -1.83 14.64
N ILE A 44 -0.48 -2.20 14.65
CA ILE A 44 -0.04 -3.59 14.94
C ILE A 44 -0.41 -3.97 16.39
N ASP A 45 -0.13 -3.11 17.37
CA ASP A 45 -0.43 -3.38 18.79
C ASP A 45 -1.91 -3.72 19.02
N ILE A 46 -2.81 -3.02 18.31
CA ILE A 46 -4.26 -3.22 18.43
C ILE A 46 -4.83 -4.24 17.43
N LYS A 47 -3.96 -4.94 16.69
CA LYS A 47 -4.31 -5.94 15.67
C LYS A 47 -5.16 -5.38 14.50
N CYS A 48 -4.93 -4.11 14.16
CA CYS A 48 -5.34 -3.49 12.90
C CYS A 48 -4.23 -3.68 11.86
N THR A 49 -4.13 -4.91 11.35
CA THR A 49 -3.01 -5.36 10.51
C THR A 49 -3.34 -5.49 9.04
N PHE A 50 -4.54 -5.10 8.61
CA PHE A 50 -4.90 -5.01 7.19
C PHE A 50 -4.54 -3.61 6.69
N TRP A 51 -3.40 -3.45 6.01
CA TRP A 51 -2.87 -2.16 5.60
C TRP A 51 -3.02 -1.94 4.11
N ASP A 52 -3.49 -0.75 3.72
CA ASP A 52 -3.73 -0.37 2.33
C ASP A 52 -2.92 0.89 1.94
N THR A 53 -2.05 0.74 0.94
CA THR A 53 -1.27 1.82 0.33
C THR A 53 -1.38 1.79 -1.20
N ALA A 54 -0.63 2.62 -1.91
CA ALA A 54 -0.52 2.62 -3.37
C ALA A 54 0.78 3.31 -3.80
N ASP A 55 1.35 2.88 -4.92
CA ASP A 55 2.54 3.49 -5.52
C ASP A 55 2.39 4.99 -5.81
N ILE A 56 1.16 5.42 -6.09
CA ILE A 56 0.83 6.80 -6.39
C ILE A 56 0.93 7.72 -5.17
N TYR A 57 0.77 7.20 -3.94
CA TYR A 57 0.67 8.02 -2.74
C TYR A 57 2.02 8.67 -2.39
N GLY A 58 2.11 9.98 -2.60
CA GLY A 58 3.33 10.75 -2.48
C GLY A 58 4.43 10.31 -3.47
N CYS A 59 4.06 9.81 -4.65
CA CYS A 59 5.00 9.23 -5.63
C CYS A 59 5.90 8.14 -5.02
N GLY A 60 5.30 7.17 -4.32
CA GLY A 60 6.00 6.07 -3.68
C GLY A 60 6.52 6.39 -2.26
N LYS A 61 6.45 7.64 -1.80
CA LYS A 61 6.87 8.00 -0.43
C LYS A 61 6.09 7.26 0.64
N ASN A 62 4.81 6.93 0.39
CA ASN A 62 4.01 6.19 1.36
C ASN A 62 4.52 4.74 1.55
N GLU A 63 4.92 4.08 0.47
CA GLU A 63 5.51 2.75 0.52
C GLU A 63 6.87 2.77 1.24
N ILE A 64 7.69 3.80 0.99
CA ILE A 64 8.97 4.02 1.69
C ILE A 64 8.75 4.31 3.19
N LEU A 65 7.67 5.01 3.54
CA LEU A 65 7.31 5.23 4.94
C LEU A 65 6.94 3.91 5.64
N LEU A 66 6.10 3.09 4.99
CA LEU A 66 5.67 1.80 5.52
C LEU A 66 6.84 0.82 5.67
N SER A 67 7.82 0.84 4.76
CA SER A 67 9.00 -0.04 4.83
C SER A 67 9.78 0.08 6.13
N LYS A 68 9.78 1.28 6.74
CA LYS A 68 10.44 1.55 8.02
C LYS A 68 9.89 0.71 9.18
N VAL A 69 8.62 0.31 9.11
CA VAL A 69 7.97 -0.58 10.09
C VAL A 69 7.96 -2.03 9.61
N LEU A 70 7.71 -2.24 8.31
CA LEU A 70 7.65 -3.58 7.72
C LEU A 70 8.98 -4.34 7.82
N LYS A 71 10.13 -3.65 7.77
CA LYS A 71 11.45 -4.28 7.92
C LYS A 71 11.56 -5.18 9.15
N ASP A 72 10.86 -4.84 10.24
CA ASP A 72 10.90 -5.56 11.51
C ASP A 72 9.62 -6.37 11.77
N GLN A 73 8.50 -6.01 11.12
CA GLN A 73 7.16 -6.52 11.46
C GLN A 73 6.34 -6.99 10.24
N ARG A 74 6.99 -7.31 9.11
CA ARG A 74 6.32 -7.70 7.86
C ARG A 74 5.27 -8.80 8.05
N ASN A 75 5.58 -9.81 8.86
CA ASN A 75 4.72 -10.99 9.07
C ASN A 75 3.46 -10.69 9.89
N GLU A 76 3.39 -9.54 10.57
CA GLU A 76 2.19 -9.14 11.31
C GLU A 76 1.13 -8.52 10.39
N VAL A 77 1.53 -8.00 9.22
CA VAL A 77 0.71 -7.15 8.36
C VAL A 77 0.23 -7.92 7.13
N PHE A 78 -1.07 -7.85 6.86
CA PHE A 78 -1.64 -8.16 5.54
C PHE A 78 -1.53 -6.91 4.66
N LEU A 79 -0.54 -6.90 3.77
CA LEU A 79 -0.08 -5.73 3.03
C LEU A 79 -0.71 -5.65 1.65
N CYS A 80 -1.38 -4.53 1.41
CA CYS A 80 -1.98 -4.20 0.13
C CYS A 80 -1.31 -3.00 -0.51
N THR A 81 -1.03 -3.09 -1.82
CA THR A 81 -0.68 -1.92 -2.63
C THR A 81 -1.35 -2.00 -4.00
N LYS A 82 -1.25 -0.91 -4.76
CA LYS A 82 -1.95 -0.72 -6.03
C LYS A 82 -1.00 -0.14 -7.06
N PHE A 83 -1.30 -0.41 -8.32
CA PHE A 83 -0.62 0.16 -9.48
C PHE A 83 -1.59 0.77 -10.49
N GLY A 84 -1.04 1.40 -11.53
CA GLY A 84 -1.78 1.71 -12.74
C GLY A 84 -2.05 3.20 -12.94
N ASN A 85 -1.90 4.03 -11.91
CA ASN A 85 -1.88 5.48 -12.10
C ASN A 85 -0.42 5.92 -12.33
N VAL A 86 -0.11 6.35 -13.55
CA VAL A 86 1.24 6.78 -13.90
C VAL A 86 1.44 8.21 -13.41
N ARG A 87 2.52 8.44 -12.66
CA ARG A 87 2.94 9.78 -12.25
C ARG A 87 4.31 10.15 -12.79
N GLY A 88 4.44 11.42 -13.16
CA GLY A 88 5.74 12.04 -13.45
C GLY A 88 6.52 12.35 -12.17
N GLU A 89 7.78 12.76 -12.33
CA GLU A 89 8.69 13.06 -11.20
C GLU A 89 8.15 14.16 -10.26
N ASN A 90 7.44 15.15 -10.82
CA ASN A 90 6.81 16.23 -10.07
C ASN A 90 5.42 15.87 -9.50
N GLY A 91 5.00 14.60 -9.66
CA GLY A 91 3.70 14.12 -9.20
C GLY A 91 2.55 14.43 -10.16
N GLU A 92 2.84 14.81 -11.39
CA GLU A 92 1.87 15.01 -12.46
C GLU A 92 1.17 13.70 -12.80
N PHE A 93 -0.14 13.72 -13.03
CA PHE A 93 -0.86 12.54 -13.50
C PHE A 93 -0.67 12.37 -15.00
N LEU A 94 0.01 11.30 -15.41
CA LEU A 94 0.35 11.02 -16.81
C LEU A 94 -0.63 10.06 -17.48
N GLY A 95 -1.57 9.49 -16.72
CA GLY A 95 -2.61 8.63 -17.24
C GLY A 95 -2.76 7.32 -16.46
N ILE A 96 -3.56 6.42 -17.04
CA ILE A 96 -3.76 5.07 -16.52
C ILE A 96 -3.01 4.11 -17.45
N ASN A 97 -2.25 3.18 -16.88
CA ASN A 97 -1.55 2.13 -17.62
C ASN A 97 -1.82 0.78 -16.96
N GLY A 98 -2.48 -0.11 -17.71
CA GLY A 98 -2.79 -1.48 -17.29
C GLY A 98 -2.06 -2.55 -18.09
N THR A 99 -1.07 -2.20 -18.92
CA THR A 99 -0.39 -3.20 -19.76
C THR A 99 0.36 -4.22 -18.90
N PRO A 100 0.46 -5.50 -19.33
CA PRO A 100 1.19 -6.52 -18.58
C PRO A 100 2.61 -6.12 -18.19
N GLU A 101 3.34 -5.47 -19.09
CA GLU A 101 4.71 -5.03 -18.86
C GLU A 101 4.77 -3.99 -17.72
N TYR A 102 3.83 -3.04 -17.72
CA TYR A 102 3.75 -2.03 -16.68
C TYR A 102 3.35 -2.61 -15.33
N VAL A 103 2.47 -3.62 -15.30
CA VAL A 103 2.10 -4.32 -14.05
C VAL A 103 3.34 -4.91 -13.38
N HIS A 104 4.20 -5.59 -14.15
CA HIS A 104 5.44 -6.17 -13.64
C HIS A 104 6.40 -5.08 -13.15
N GLU A 105 6.63 -4.03 -13.96
CA GLU A 105 7.51 -2.92 -13.59
C GLU A 105 7.05 -2.21 -12.30
N ALA A 106 5.76 -1.92 -12.19
CA ALA A 106 5.18 -1.28 -11.02
C ALA A 106 5.27 -2.16 -9.78
N CYS A 107 5.10 -3.48 -9.94
CA CYS A 107 5.18 -4.45 -8.84
C CYS A 107 6.61 -4.48 -8.27
N GLU A 108 7.62 -4.64 -9.13
CA GLU A 108 9.03 -4.64 -8.73
C GLU A 108 9.43 -3.36 -8.00
N LYS A 109 9.02 -2.20 -8.53
CA LYS A 109 9.27 -0.91 -7.86
C LYS A 109 8.57 -0.81 -6.50
N SER A 110 7.37 -1.38 -6.36
CA SER A 110 6.63 -1.39 -5.09
C SER A 110 7.32 -2.30 -4.08
N LEU A 111 7.72 -3.52 -4.47
CA LEU A 111 8.50 -4.45 -3.64
C LEU A 111 9.79 -3.80 -3.15
N GLN A 112 10.52 -3.12 -4.04
CA GLN A 112 11.74 -2.40 -3.69
C GLN A 112 11.49 -1.27 -2.68
N ARG A 113 10.48 -0.42 -2.89
CA ARG A 113 10.17 0.69 -1.97
C ARG A 113 9.68 0.20 -0.61
N LEU A 114 8.84 -0.83 -0.61
CA LEU A 114 8.33 -1.48 0.60
C LEU A 114 9.40 -2.29 1.33
N GLY A 115 10.47 -2.70 0.64
CA GLY A 115 11.54 -3.53 1.21
C GLY A 115 11.05 -4.93 1.59
N VAL A 116 10.19 -5.52 0.76
CA VAL A 116 9.55 -6.83 1.02
C VAL A 116 9.63 -7.71 -0.22
N ASP A 117 9.65 -9.02 -0.03
CA ASP A 117 9.70 -9.99 -1.13
C ASP A 117 8.29 -10.37 -1.65
N CYS A 118 7.24 -10.00 -0.93
CA CYS A 118 5.86 -10.37 -1.26
C CYS A 118 4.85 -9.31 -0.82
N ILE A 119 3.87 -9.05 -1.68
CA ILE A 119 2.66 -8.26 -1.43
C ILE A 119 1.48 -9.24 -1.30
N ASP A 120 0.70 -9.13 -0.23
CA ASP A 120 -0.38 -10.10 0.05
C ASP A 120 -1.57 -9.94 -0.90
N LEU A 121 -1.84 -8.70 -1.31
CA LEU A 121 -2.87 -8.39 -2.30
C LEU A 121 -2.48 -7.17 -3.12
N TYR A 122 -2.46 -7.35 -4.44
CA TYR A 122 -2.04 -6.35 -5.40
C TYR A 122 -3.19 -5.98 -6.32
N TYR A 123 -3.50 -4.69 -6.42
CA TYR A 123 -4.65 -4.19 -7.16
C TYR A 123 -4.26 -3.35 -8.37
N GLN A 124 -5.05 -3.44 -9.43
CA GLN A 124 -5.14 -2.35 -10.40
C GLN A 124 -5.98 -1.21 -9.79
N HIS A 125 -5.37 -0.04 -9.61
CA HIS A 125 -5.98 1.11 -8.93
C HIS A 125 -7.12 1.72 -9.76
N ARG A 126 -6.96 1.75 -11.09
CA ARG A 126 -7.97 2.17 -12.06
C ARG A 126 -7.86 1.30 -13.30
N VAL A 127 -9.02 0.90 -13.84
CA VAL A 127 -9.09 0.09 -15.07
C VAL A 127 -8.58 0.92 -16.25
N ASP A 128 -7.55 0.41 -16.91
CA ASP A 128 -7.15 0.89 -18.23
C ASP A 128 -8.16 0.38 -19.26
N LYS A 129 -8.70 1.29 -20.08
CA LYS A 129 -9.74 0.96 -21.07
C LYS A 129 -9.17 0.52 -22.41
N ASN A 130 -7.86 0.61 -22.59
CA ASN A 130 -7.17 0.31 -23.85
C ASN A 130 -6.42 -1.03 -23.81
N VAL A 131 -6.61 -1.81 -22.75
CA VAL A 131 -6.03 -3.14 -22.53
C VAL A 131 -7.16 -4.16 -22.47
#